data_AF-A0A7G1P9S2-F1
#
_entry.id   AF-A0A7G1P9S2-F1
#
_cell.length_a   1.000
_cell.length_b   1.000
_cell.length_c   1.000
_cell.angle_alpha   90.00
_cell.angle_beta   90.00
_cell.angle_gamma   90.00
#
_symmetry.space_group_name_H-M   'P 1'
#
loop_
_entity.id
_entity.type
_entity.pdbx_description
1 polymer ?
#
loop_
_entity_poly.entity_id
_entity_poly.type
_entity_poly.pdbx_seq_one_letter_code
_entity_poly.pdbx_strand_id
1 'polypeptide(L)'
;MLLHGGDREEARGRFLDLWAEIGEEGDALHRCTLAHYMADAQDDPSDELAWDLRALSAADELTQARAAERHRSLAVRTFYPSLHLNLAADYAKLGRSEAARGHLGVARDSVGVLGDDAYGDGIRAGIGRLESRLDREGPGGEGSNGASGRSPGQERGAGGDTLGPPRRQP
;
A
#
# COMPACT_ATOMS: atom_id res chain seq x y z
N MET A 1 0.26 -16.07 12.73
CA MET A 1 0.46 -17.43 12.19
C MET A 1 0.71 -17.24 10.71
N LEU A 2 1.95 -17.44 10.25
CA LEU A 2 2.34 -17.21 8.86
C LEU A 2 1.80 -18.38 8.02
N LEU A 3 0.84 -18.11 7.13
CA LEU A 3 0.46 -19.07 6.09
C LEU A 3 1.71 -19.39 5.29
N HIS A 4 2.11 -20.66 5.18
CA HIS A 4 3.24 -21.04 4.33
C HIS A 4 2.83 -20.79 2.87
N GLY A 5 3.79 -20.54 1.96
CA GLY A 5 3.46 -20.16 0.57
C GLY A 5 2.52 -21.15 -0.15
N GLY A 6 2.63 -22.46 0.15
CA GLY A 6 1.70 -23.47 -0.35
C GLY A 6 0.30 -23.37 0.24
N ASP A 7 0.17 -23.04 1.53
CA ASP A 7 -1.12 -22.82 2.19
C ASP A 7 -1.85 -21.60 1.60
N ARG A 8 -1.09 -20.55 1.21
CA ARG A 8 -1.66 -19.34 0.58
C ARG A 8 -2.19 -19.61 -0.81
N GLU A 9 -1.45 -20.35 -1.64
CA GLU A 9 -1.91 -20.70 -2.98
C GLU A 9 -3.17 -21.58 -2.94
N GLU A 10 -3.20 -22.59 -2.07
CA GLU A 10 -4.37 -23.42 -1.86
C GLU A 10 -5.57 -22.62 -1.34
N ALA A 11 -5.34 -21.66 -0.43
CA ALA A 11 -6.37 -20.76 0.06
C ALA A 11 -6.92 -19.87 -1.06
N ARG A 12 -6.07 -19.28 -1.92
CA ARG A 12 -6.51 -18.47 -3.07
C ARG A 12 -7.42 -19.27 -4.00
N GLY A 13 -7.06 -20.52 -4.33
CA GLY A 13 -7.90 -21.39 -5.15
C GLY A 13 -9.31 -21.56 -4.58
N ARG A 14 -9.40 -21.92 -3.30
CA ARG A 14 -10.70 -22.08 -2.61
C ARG A 14 -11.49 -20.78 -2.52
N PHE A 15 -10.81 -19.66 -2.26
CA PHE A 15 -11.47 -18.36 -2.19
C PHE A 15 -11.99 -17.92 -3.56
N LEU A 16 -11.31 -18.26 -4.66
CA LEU A 16 -11.78 -17.98 -6.02
C LEU A 16 -13.04 -18.78 -6.34
N ASP A 17 -13.07 -20.06 -5.95
CA ASP A 17 -14.26 -20.90 -6.13
C ASP A 17 -15.46 -20.32 -5.36
N LEU A 18 -15.26 -19.96 -4.08
CA LEU A 18 -16.29 -19.31 -3.27
C LEU A 18 -16.72 -17.95 -3.85
N TRP A 19 -15.80 -17.19 -4.42
CA TRP A 19 -16.11 -15.91 -5.05
C TRP A 19 -17.03 -16.10 -6.26
N ALA A 20 -16.73 -17.12 -7.08
CA ALA A 20 -17.57 -17.48 -8.22
C ALA A 20 -18.97 -17.95 -7.80
N GLU A 21 -19.08 -18.66 -6.68
CA GLU A 21 -20.37 -19.08 -6.11
C GLU A 21 -21.20 -17.91 -5.56
N ILE A 22 -20.56 -16.97 -4.87
CA ILE A 22 -21.23 -15.78 -4.32
C ILE A 22 -21.71 -14.86 -5.46
N GLY A 23 -20.86 -14.65 -6.46
CA GLY A 23 -21.12 -13.77 -7.60
C GLY A 23 -21.23 -12.28 -7.22
N GLU A 24 -21.26 -11.41 -8.22
CA GLU A 24 -21.31 -9.95 -8.02
C GLU A 24 -22.61 -9.48 -7.34
N GLU A 25 -23.71 -10.22 -7.52
CA GLU A 25 -25.01 -9.95 -6.89
C GLU A 25 -25.15 -10.60 -5.50
N GLY A 26 -24.13 -11.32 -5.04
CA GLY A 26 -24.14 -11.97 -3.74
C GLY A 26 -24.17 -10.98 -2.57
N ASP A 27 -24.53 -11.50 -1.38
CA ASP A 27 -24.61 -10.70 -0.16
C ASP A 27 -23.31 -9.91 0.07
N ALA A 28 -23.44 -8.59 0.22
CA ALA A 28 -22.30 -7.69 0.26
C ALA A 28 -21.40 -7.94 1.48
N LEU A 29 -21.92 -8.47 2.60
CA LEU A 29 -21.09 -8.82 3.76
C LEU A 29 -20.22 -10.05 3.44
N HIS A 30 -20.78 -11.04 2.74
CA HIS A 30 -20.01 -12.19 2.28
C HIS A 30 -18.94 -11.79 1.26
N ARG A 31 -19.29 -10.94 0.28
CA ARG A 31 -18.30 -10.39 -0.68
C ARG A 31 -17.20 -9.62 0.03
N CYS A 32 -17.55 -8.71 0.95
CA CYS A 32 -16.58 -7.95 1.74
C CYS A 32 -15.63 -8.87 2.51
N THR A 33 -16.17 -9.86 3.21
CA THR A 33 -15.39 -10.78 4.03
C THR A 33 -14.46 -11.65 3.19
N LEU A 34 -14.98 -12.22 2.10
CA LEU A 34 -14.18 -13.07 1.23
C LEU A 34 -13.09 -12.30 0.49
N ALA A 35 -13.39 -11.10 -0.01
CA ALA A 35 -12.40 -10.24 -0.65
C ALA A 35 -11.26 -9.86 0.32
N HIS A 36 -11.57 -9.59 1.59
CA HIS A 36 -10.55 -9.33 2.61
C HIS A 36 -9.63 -10.53 2.84
N TYR A 37 -10.17 -11.74 2.99
CA TYR A 37 -9.34 -12.95 3.11
C TYR A 37 -8.54 -13.27 1.84
N MET A 38 -9.10 -12.96 0.67
CA MET A 38 -8.42 -13.11 -0.60
C MET A 38 -7.24 -12.14 -0.73
N ALA A 39 -7.36 -10.91 -0.23
CA ALA A 39 -6.27 -9.93 -0.18
C ALA A 39 -5.11 -10.46 0.67
N ASP A 40 -5.37 -10.91 1.90
CA ASP A 40 -4.37 -11.48 2.81
C ASP A 40 -3.62 -12.71 2.24
N ALA A 41 -4.21 -13.37 1.24
CA ALA A 41 -3.63 -14.53 0.57
C ALA A 41 -2.76 -14.16 -0.65
N GLN A 42 -2.75 -12.91 -1.10
CA GLN A 42 -1.91 -12.48 -2.23
C GLN A 42 -0.45 -12.30 -1.82
N ASP A 43 0.45 -12.59 -2.76
CA ASP A 43 1.89 -12.33 -2.60
C ASP A 43 2.30 -11.01 -3.30
N ASP A 44 1.57 -10.60 -4.34
CA ASP A 44 1.78 -9.33 -5.04
C ASP A 44 0.97 -8.19 -4.41
N PRO A 45 1.59 -7.08 -4.02
CA PRO A 45 0.88 -5.95 -3.40
C PRO A 45 -0.16 -5.29 -4.29
N SER A 46 -0.08 -5.42 -5.61
CA SER A 46 -1.08 -4.87 -6.54
C SER A 46 -2.33 -5.74 -6.55
N ASP A 47 -2.16 -7.06 -6.50
CA ASP A 47 -3.28 -8.01 -6.40
C ASP A 47 -3.95 -7.91 -5.02
N GLU A 48 -3.17 -7.78 -3.95
CA GLU A 48 -3.66 -7.51 -2.59
C GLU A 48 -4.54 -6.25 -2.59
N LEU A 49 -4.01 -5.13 -3.11
CA LEU A 49 -4.74 -3.87 -3.23
C LEU A 49 -6.04 -4.03 -4.04
N ALA A 50 -5.99 -4.76 -5.15
CA ALA A 50 -7.16 -4.96 -5.99
C ALA A 50 -8.28 -5.72 -5.26
N TRP A 51 -7.94 -6.65 -4.37
CA TRP A 51 -8.90 -7.37 -3.54
C TRP A 51 -9.39 -6.53 -2.36
N ASP A 52 -8.52 -5.77 -1.70
CA ASP A 52 -8.95 -4.87 -0.63
C ASP A 52 -9.88 -3.74 -1.14
N LEU A 53 -9.68 -3.26 -2.38
CA LEU A 53 -10.61 -2.32 -3.02
C LEU A 53 -11.99 -2.95 -3.27
N ARG A 54 -12.05 -4.23 -3.63
CA ARG A 54 -13.33 -4.96 -3.76
C ARG A 54 -14.00 -5.12 -2.39
N ALA A 55 -13.22 -5.40 -1.34
CA ALA A 55 -13.73 -5.49 0.02
C ALA A 55 -14.35 -4.16 0.47
N LEU A 56 -13.65 -3.04 0.25
CA LEU A 56 -14.16 -1.71 0.57
C LEU A 56 -15.42 -1.37 -0.23
N SER A 57 -15.45 -1.64 -1.54
CA SER A 57 -16.63 -1.40 -2.38
C SER A 57 -17.87 -2.13 -1.83
N ALA A 58 -17.73 -3.39 -1.44
CA ALA A 58 -18.83 -4.16 -0.86
C ALA A 58 -19.25 -3.62 0.54
N ALA A 59 -18.29 -3.15 1.35
CA ALA A 59 -18.59 -2.49 2.63
C ALA A 59 -19.34 -1.16 2.46
N ASP A 60 -19.01 -0.39 1.42
CA ASP A 60 -19.68 0.87 1.09
C ASP A 60 -21.12 0.63 0.62
N GLU A 61 -21.39 -0.44 -0.13
CA GLU A 61 -22.76 -0.85 -0.49
C GLU A 61 -23.62 -1.10 0.76
N LEU A 62 -23.08 -1.81 1.76
CA LEU A 62 -23.79 -2.08 3.02
C LEU A 62 -24.05 -0.81 3.84
N THR A 63 -23.11 0.14 3.82
CA THR A 63 -23.23 1.42 4.52
C THR A 63 -24.29 2.30 3.87
N GLN A 64 -24.38 2.29 2.55
CA GLN A 64 -25.37 3.04 1.76
C GLN A 64 -26.77 2.40 1.78
N ALA A 65 -26.84 1.06 1.80
CA ALA A 65 -28.10 0.33 1.71
C ALA A 65 -29.06 0.55 2.90
N ARG A 66 -28.58 1.07 4.06
CA ARG A 66 -29.28 1.55 5.28
C ARG A 66 -30.59 0.90 5.77
N ALA A 67 -31.12 -0.17 5.18
CA ALA A 67 -32.49 -0.61 5.45
C ALA A 67 -32.63 -2.14 5.36
N ALA A 68 -32.30 -2.85 6.45
CA ALA A 68 -33.03 -4.05 6.91
C ALA A 68 -32.49 -4.56 8.27
N GLU A 69 -31.17 -4.68 8.46
CA GLU A 69 -30.61 -5.16 9.75
C GLU A 69 -29.49 -4.29 10.33
N ARG A 70 -29.79 -3.70 11.49
CA ARG A 70 -28.84 -2.90 12.29
C ARG A 70 -27.57 -3.67 12.66
N HIS A 71 -27.67 -4.98 12.89
CA HIS A 71 -26.53 -5.82 13.27
C HIS A 71 -25.49 -5.95 12.15
N ARG A 72 -25.91 -6.09 10.88
CA ARG A 72 -24.98 -6.14 9.74
C ARG A 72 -24.29 -4.79 9.54
N SER A 73 -25.04 -3.69 9.64
CA SER A 73 -24.47 -2.34 9.59
C SER A 73 -23.45 -2.09 10.71
N LEU A 74 -23.66 -2.63 11.90
CA LEU A 74 -22.69 -2.56 13.01
C LEU A 74 -21.42 -3.36 12.71
N ALA A 75 -21.55 -4.60 12.22
CA ALA A 75 -20.40 -5.42 11.86
C ALA A 75 -19.52 -4.73 10.79
N VAL A 76 -20.14 -4.19 9.73
CA VAL A 76 -19.42 -3.46 8.67
C VAL A 76 -18.71 -2.22 9.22
N ARG A 77 -19.38 -1.46 10.09
CA ARG A 77 -18.77 -0.29 10.73
C ARG A 77 -17.54 -0.65 11.55
N THR A 78 -17.50 -1.83 12.18
CA THR A 78 -16.30 -2.30 12.88
C THR A 78 -15.19 -2.78 11.94
N PHE A 79 -15.49 -3.19 10.71
CA PHE A 79 -14.48 -3.52 9.69
C PHE A 79 -13.88 -2.29 9.01
N TYR A 80 -14.62 -1.18 8.92
CA TYR A 80 -14.23 0.01 8.15
C TYR A 80 -12.82 0.55 8.49
N PRO A 81 -12.43 0.70 9.78
CA PRO A 81 -11.08 1.15 10.11
C PRO A 81 -9.99 0.19 9.62
N SER A 82 -10.25 -1.13 9.68
CA SER A 82 -9.32 -2.17 9.22
C SER A 82 -9.17 -2.18 7.71
N LEU A 83 -10.27 -2.04 6.95
CA LEU A 83 -10.24 -1.99 5.49
C LEU A 83 -9.41 -0.80 5.00
N HIS A 84 -9.62 0.38 5.60
CA HIS A 84 -8.82 1.56 5.27
C HIS A 84 -7.35 1.43 5.70
N LEU A 85 -7.07 0.77 6.83
CA LEU A 85 -5.70 0.50 7.25
C LEU A 85 -4.96 -0.43 6.27
N ASN A 86 -5.62 -1.46 5.78
CA ASN A 86 -5.05 -2.38 4.79
C ASN A 86 -4.74 -1.67 3.46
N LEU A 87 -5.70 -0.92 2.91
CA LEU A 87 -5.48 -0.10 1.71
C LEU A 87 -4.31 0.86 1.90
N ALA A 88 -4.21 1.50 3.06
CA ALA A 88 -3.09 2.38 3.36
C ALA A 88 -1.75 1.62 3.37
N ALA A 89 -1.72 0.40 3.92
CA ALA A 89 -0.53 -0.45 3.94
C ALA A 89 -0.11 -0.86 2.52
N ASP A 90 -1.06 -1.18 1.65
CA ASP A 90 -0.81 -1.62 0.27
C ASP A 90 -0.35 -0.48 -0.63
N TYR A 91 -1.03 0.66 -0.55
CA TYR A 91 -0.56 1.86 -1.25
C TYR A 91 0.87 2.22 -0.84
N ALA A 92 1.22 2.06 0.44
CA ALA A 92 2.58 2.28 0.92
C ALA A 92 3.57 1.22 0.38
N LYS A 93 3.20 -0.07 0.32
CA LYS A 93 4.03 -1.12 -0.31
C LYS A 93 4.30 -0.80 -1.79
N LEU A 94 3.35 -0.16 -2.47
CA LEU A 94 3.44 0.26 -3.87
C LEU A 94 4.12 1.62 -4.07
N GLY A 95 4.64 2.26 -3.03
CA GLY A 95 5.29 3.58 -3.09
C GLY A 95 4.33 4.75 -3.38
N ARG A 96 3.02 4.53 -3.23
CA ARG A 96 1.96 5.53 -3.47
C ARG A 96 1.61 6.25 -2.16
N SER A 97 2.57 6.99 -1.62
CA SER A 97 2.51 7.55 -0.26
C SER A 97 1.34 8.51 -0.01
N GLU A 98 0.91 9.29 -1.00
CA GLU A 98 -0.23 10.19 -0.86
C GLU A 98 -1.54 9.42 -0.65
N ALA A 99 -1.80 8.42 -1.50
CA ALA A 99 -2.97 7.54 -1.36
C ALA A 99 -2.94 6.79 -0.02
N ALA A 100 -1.76 6.30 0.39
CA ALA A 100 -1.58 5.66 1.68
C ALA A 100 -1.98 6.57 2.85
N ARG A 101 -1.55 7.84 2.82
CA ARG A 101 -1.91 8.84 3.84
C ARG A 101 -3.40 9.16 3.85
N GLY A 102 -4.03 9.25 2.67
CA GLY A 102 -5.47 9.46 2.55
C GLY A 102 -6.27 8.37 3.25
N HIS A 103 -5.99 7.09 2.93
CA HIS A 103 -6.67 5.96 3.57
C HIS A 103 -6.35 5.84 5.06
N LEU A 104 -5.11 6.13 5.48
CA LEU A 104 -4.72 6.12 6.89
C LEU A 104 -5.46 7.19 7.70
N GLY A 105 -5.74 8.35 7.10
CA GLY A 105 -6.60 9.38 7.69
C GLY A 105 -8.02 8.86 7.95
N VAL A 106 -8.64 8.22 6.97
CA VAL A 106 -9.98 7.64 7.14
C VAL A 106 -10.00 6.52 8.19
N ALA A 107 -8.96 5.68 8.24
CA ALA A 107 -8.82 4.66 9.29
C ALA A 107 -8.79 5.27 10.70
N ARG A 108 -8.08 6.39 10.87
CA ARG A 108 -8.04 7.13 12.15
C ARG A 108 -9.39 7.70 12.54
N ASP A 109 -10.03 8.38 11.60
CA ASP A 109 -11.29 9.07 11.86
C ASP A 109 -12.42 8.08 12.21
N SER A 110 -12.31 6.84 11.73
CA SER A 110 -13.29 5.78 11.97
C SER A 110 -12.98 4.90 13.20
N VAL A 111 -11.76 4.91 13.75
CA VAL A 111 -11.36 3.97 14.82
C VAL A 111 -12.16 4.11 16.12
N GLY A 112 -12.81 5.26 16.34
CA GLY A 112 -13.64 5.52 17.52
C GLY A 112 -14.90 4.65 17.63
N VAL A 113 -15.25 3.90 16.58
CA VAL A 113 -16.37 2.93 16.61
C VAL A 113 -15.96 1.57 17.20
N LEU A 114 -14.66 1.32 17.36
CA LEU A 114 -14.13 0.05 17.87
C LEU A 114 -14.17 0.02 19.40
N GLY A 115 -14.40 -1.17 19.95
CA GLY A 115 -14.32 -1.41 21.39
C GLY A 115 -12.88 -1.28 21.93
N ASP A 116 -12.77 -1.21 23.25
CA ASP A 116 -11.49 -1.29 23.98
C ASP A 116 -11.14 -2.76 24.22
N ASP A 117 -10.98 -3.50 23.13
CA ASP A 117 -10.61 -4.91 23.12
C ASP A 117 -9.35 -5.15 22.27
N ALA A 118 -8.87 -6.39 22.26
CA ALA A 118 -7.66 -6.76 21.53
C ALA A 118 -7.74 -6.47 20.02
N TYR A 119 -8.95 -6.51 19.44
CA TYR A 119 -9.14 -6.18 18.03
C TYR A 119 -8.98 -4.67 17.81
N GLY A 120 -9.71 -3.85 18.56
CA GLY A 120 -9.60 -2.39 18.52
C GLY A 120 -8.17 -1.90 18.78
N ASP A 121 -7.49 -2.48 19.78
CA ASP A 121 -6.11 -2.15 20.11
C ASP A 121 -5.13 -2.53 18.99
N GLY A 122 -5.36 -3.67 18.33
CA GLY A 122 -4.60 -4.10 17.17
C GLY A 122 -4.66 -3.09 16.02
N ILE A 123 -5.86 -2.59 15.70
CA ILE A 123 -6.07 -1.59 14.65
C ILE A 123 -5.42 -0.24 15.03
N ARG A 124 -5.65 0.26 16.25
CA ARG A 124 -5.02 1.51 16.73
C ARG A 124 -3.49 1.44 16.66
N ALA A 125 -2.91 0.31 17.09
CA ALA A 125 -1.48 0.09 17.01
C ALA A 125 -0.98 -0.02 15.56
N GLY A 126 -1.74 -0.65 14.67
CA GLY A 126 -1.44 -0.73 13.24
C GLY A 126 -1.38 0.65 12.58
N ILE A 127 -2.37 1.50 12.86
CA ILE A 127 -2.41 2.90 12.41
C ILE A 127 -1.15 3.65 12.84
N GLY A 128 -0.78 3.59 14.13
CA GLY A 128 0.40 4.30 14.64
C GLY A 128 1.73 3.80 14.03
N ARG A 129 1.86 2.49 13.79
CA ARG A 129 3.04 1.93 13.12
C ARG A 129 3.16 2.39 11.67
N LEU A 130 2.04 2.40 10.94
CA LEU A 130 2.03 2.82 9.54
C LEU A 130 2.30 4.33 9.41
N GLU A 131 1.76 5.15 10.31
CA GLU A 131 2.09 6.58 10.42
C GLU A 131 3.59 6.81 10.49
N SER A 132 4.20 6.18 11.49
CA SER A 132 5.62 6.31 11.80
C SER A 132 6.49 5.83 10.64
N ARG A 133 6.00 4.87 9.83
CA ARG A 133 6.69 4.44 8.60
C ARG A 133 6.62 5.52 7.53
N LEU A 134 5.41 5.99 7.20
CA LEU A 134 5.20 6.99 6.16
C LEU A 134 5.92 8.31 6.45
N ASP A 135 6.01 8.71 7.73
CA ASP A 135 6.70 9.94 8.14
C ASP A 135 8.21 9.86 7.99
N ARG A 136 8.78 8.66 8.17
CA ARG A 136 10.23 8.43 7.92
C ARG A 136 10.58 8.43 6.44
N GLU A 137 9.64 8.06 5.57
CA GLU A 137 9.83 8.03 4.12
C GLU A 137 9.75 9.44 3.48
N GLY A 138 9.18 10.41 4.18
CA GLY A 138 9.05 11.80 3.74
C GLY A 138 8.09 11.99 2.54
N PRO A 139 7.65 13.22 2.24
CA PRO A 139 6.71 13.49 1.15
C PRO A 139 7.35 13.48 -0.26
N GLY A 140 8.40 12.70 -0.51
CA GLY A 140 9.08 12.70 -1.82
C GLY A 140 10.34 11.85 -1.91
N GLY A 141 10.25 10.55 -1.62
CA GLY A 141 11.35 9.61 -1.84
C GLY A 141 11.68 9.36 -3.32
N GLU A 142 12.01 10.42 -4.07
CA GLU A 142 12.78 10.30 -5.31
C GLU A 142 14.24 10.08 -4.93
N GLY A 143 14.79 8.97 -5.40
CA GLY A 143 16.15 8.53 -5.09
C GLY A 143 17.20 9.58 -5.42
N SER A 144 17.86 10.10 -4.37
CA SER A 144 19.15 10.75 -4.52
C SER A 144 20.17 9.68 -4.91
N ASN A 145 20.38 9.49 -6.21
CA ASN A 145 21.52 8.75 -6.73
C ASN A 145 22.45 9.72 -7.47
N GLY A 146 23.53 10.11 -6.79
CA GLY A 146 24.82 10.40 -7.43
C GLY A 146 24.99 11.74 -8.14
N ALA A 147 24.90 12.86 -7.41
CA ALA A 147 25.63 14.07 -7.81
C ALA A 147 27.13 13.88 -7.54
N SER A 148 27.84 13.19 -8.44
CA SER A 148 29.30 13.23 -8.48
C SER A 148 29.73 14.53 -9.15
N GLY A 149 30.15 15.49 -8.32
CA GLY A 149 30.45 16.86 -8.69
C GLY A 149 31.52 17.02 -9.77
N ARG A 150 31.32 18.04 -10.61
CA ARG A 150 32.33 18.62 -11.49
C ARG A 150 33.12 19.69 -10.73
N SER A 151 34.43 19.43 -10.55
CA SER A 151 35.63 20.33 -10.65
C SER A 151 35.72 21.63 -9.80
N PRO A 152 36.91 22.22 -9.47
CA PRO A 152 38.12 22.30 -10.33
C PRO A 152 39.53 22.31 -9.68
N GLY A 153 40.54 21.97 -10.51
CA GLY A 153 41.73 22.79 -10.77
C GLY A 153 42.86 22.86 -9.73
N GLN A 154 43.95 22.14 -9.98
CA GLN A 154 45.30 22.61 -9.64
C GLN A 154 46.35 21.85 -10.44
N GLU A 155 47.01 22.51 -11.41
CA GLU A 155 48.44 22.29 -11.68
C GLU A 155 48.98 23.41 -12.59
N ARG A 156 49.83 24.25 -12.01
CA ARG A 156 50.78 25.12 -12.70
C ARG A 156 52.13 24.39 -12.66
N GLY A 157 52.74 24.20 -13.81
CA GLY A 157 54.12 23.73 -13.94
C GLY A 157 54.68 24.17 -15.29
N ALA A 158 55.70 25.02 -15.25
CA ALA A 158 56.28 25.72 -16.39
C ALA A 158 57.41 24.94 -17.07
N GLY A 159 57.65 25.26 -18.35
CA GLY A 159 59.01 25.31 -18.92
C GLY A 159 59.30 24.33 -20.05
N GLY A 160 59.78 24.85 -21.18
CA GLY A 160 60.63 24.09 -22.10
C GLY A 160 60.37 24.33 -23.59
N ASP A 161 61.13 25.26 -24.16
CA ASP A 161 61.26 25.55 -25.59
C ASP A 161 61.45 24.31 -26.50
N THR A 162 60.94 24.37 -27.73
CA THR A 162 61.80 24.45 -28.94
C THR A 162 60.97 24.56 -30.23
N LEU A 163 61.35 25.55 -31.04
CA LEU A 163 60.90 25.79 -32.41
C LEU A 163 61.31 24.67 -33.38
N GLY A 164 60.43 24.34 -34.33
CA GLY A 164 60.75 23.63 -35.57
C GLY A 164 59.79 24.05 -36.70
N PRO A 165 60.27 24.33 -37.94
CA PRO A 165 59.52 25.09 -38.96
C PRO A 165 58.52 24.25 -39.78
N PRO A 166 57.58 24.89 -40.52
CA PRO A 166 56.48 24.22 -41.19
C PRO A 166 56.91 23.58 -42.52
N ARG A 167 56.41 22.38 -42.81
CA ARG A 167 56.51 21.78 -44.15
C ARG A 167 55.22 22.05 -44.95
N ARG A 168 55.42 22.54 -46.17
CA ARG A 168 54.39 22.70 -47.21
C ARG A 168 54.10 21.35 -47.90
N GLN A 169 52.92 21.33 -48.50
CA GLN A 169 52.20 20.30 -49.30
C GLN A 169 53.00 19.67 -50.46
N PRO A 170 52.44 18.69 -51.20
CA PRO A 170 51.38 18.94 -52.19
C PRO A 170 49.99 18.40 -51.82
#